data_AF-A0AAY5EGK3-F1
#
_entry.id   AF-A0AAY5EGK3-F1
#
_cell.length_a   1.000
_cell.length_b   1.000
_cell.length_c   1.000
_cell.angle_alpha   90.00
_cell.angle_beta   90.00
_cell.angle_gamma   90.00
#
_symmetry.space_group_name_H-M   'P 1'
#
loop_
_entity.id
_entity.type
_entity.pdbx_description
1 polymer ?
#
loop_
_entity_poly.entity_id
_entity_poly.type
_entity_poly.pdbx_seq_one_letter_code
_entity_poly.pdbx_strand_id
1 'polypeptide(L)'
;LKESKRAVSSILVDDDDDDDDDDDDDVEKVSWSGEPVGTFSEASTRVYAPELRKPKSECKDYFSDWSPEETVKRMRKGKVYSLERFRSLQDKLLLLDEAVSAHDGNVITAVLIYLKKSLSKEIFFQELMVREIALRHYVHYLKEMEEQKTLVELMKLPFSQDDAIHVQDHYTLLERQIIIEATDKKGEAEIFKKFPRKASILNMPIITTLYYSCFYHYGESEGTFSSPANIRSTFRISEKQYILTALGARAKLKSWFDVDSLFNTKNWLGYTKKRSPIGFHRVVDILQKNNAPVQVLKDYVSLIDDAELKLSLAQKYKCHDIVIEMYRDLKDRQQLIVYQGKVERGSHEDRKIDQLLGNMQIRWKN
;
A
#
# COMPACT_ATOMS: atom_id res chain seq x y z
N LEU A 1 -0.42 0.22 -4.15
CA LEU A 1 -0.54 1.15 -2.98
C LEU A 1 0.53 0.95 -1.89
N LYS A 2 0.80 -0.28 -1.42
CA LYS A 2 1.86 -0.53 -0.41
C LYS A 2 3.27 -0.26 -0.97
N GLU A 3 3.51 -0.65 -2.22
CA GLU A 3 4.74 -0.33 -2.97
C GLU A 3 4.88 1.16 -3.25
N SER A 4 3.79 1.85 -3.61
CA SER A 4 3.81 3.31 -3.78
C SER A 4 4.18 4.05 -2.49
N LYS A 5 3.74 3.57 -1.31
CA LYS A 5 4.15 4.15 -0.01
C LYS A 5 5.63 3.89 0.30
N ARG A 6 6.16 2.72 -0.06
CA ARG A 6 7.59 2.41 0.05
C ARG A 6 8.43 3.27 -0.90
N ALA A 7 8.02 3.45 -2.15
CA ALA A 7 8.69 4.30 -3.13
C ALA A 7 8.69 5.79 -2.73
N VAL A 8 7.59 6.33 -2.19
CA VAL A 8 7.58 7.69 -1.62
C VAL A 8 8.58 7.81 -0.46
N SER A 9 8.66 6.78 0.38
CA SER A 9 9.55 6.81 1.55
C SER A 9 11.02 6.65 1.14
N SER A 10 11.34 5.83 0.12
CA SER A 10 12.71 5.68 -0.36
C SER A 10 13.22 6.95 -1.06
N ILE A 11 12.38 7.63 -1.85
CA ILE A 11 12.74 8.91 -2.50
C ILE A 11 13.09 10.02 -1.47
N LEU A 12 12.61 9.89 -0.23
CA LEU A 12 12.87 10.82 0.89
C LEU A 12 14.02 10.36 1.81
N VAL A 13 14.68 9.23 1.51
CA VAL A 13 15.69 8.55 2.36
C VAL A 13 16.99 8.27 1.59
N ASP A 14 17.21 8.89 0.42
CA ASP A 14 18.53 8.83 -0.22
C ASP A 14 19.49 9.81 0.49
N ASP A 15 20.09 9.37 1.59
CA ASP A 15 21.43 9.80 2.02
C ASP A 15 22.39 8.63 1.81
N ASP A 16 23.49 8.92 1.13
CA ASP A 16 24.66 8.09 0.97
C ASP A 16 25.23 7.72 2.35
N ASP A 17 25.32 6.42 2.65
CA ASP A 17 26.27 5.88 3.62
C ASP A 17 26.75 4.55 3.04
N ASP A 18 27.92 4.61 2.39
CA ASP A 18 28.82 3.48 2.23
C ASP A 18 29.20 2.99 3.65
N ASP A 19 29.00 1.71 3.94
CA ASP A 19 29.95 0.89 4.70
C ASP A 19 29.54 -0.59 4.62
N ASP A 20 30.57 -1.40 4.45
CA ASP A 20 30.60 -2.84 4.22
C ASP A 20 29.95 -3.68 5.34
N ASP A 21 29.42 -4.85 4.99
CA ASP A 21 30.04 -6.13 5.41
C ASP A 21 29.22 -7.35 4.94
N ASP A 22 29.99 -8.37 4.59
CA ASP A 22 29.66 -9.69 4.09
C ASP A 22 28.77 -10.54 5.03
N ASP A 23 28.05 -11.51 4.46
CA ASP A 23 28.17 -12.93 4.86
C ASP A 23 27.19 -13.84 4.09
N ASP A 24 27.81 -14.63 3.21
CA ASP A 24 27.62 -16.05 2.84
C ASP A 24 26.26 -16.78 2.89
N ASP A 25 25.99 -17.34 1.70
CA ASP A 25 25.40 -18.64 1.33
C ASP A 25 25.03 -19.66 2.42
N ASP A 26 23.87 -20.32 2.25
CA ASP A 26 23.84 -21.79 2.22
C ASP A 26 22.54 -22.34 1.59
N VAL A 27 22.70 -23.13 0.53
CA VAL A 27 21.63 -23.73 -0.29
C VAL A 27 21.69 -25.25 -0.13
N GLU A 28 20.77 -25.85 0.63
CA GLU A 28 20.66 -27.31 0.68
C GLU A 28 19.71 -27.85 -0.41
N LYS A 29 20.32 -28.59 -1.34
CA LYS A 29 19.67 -29.52 -2.27
C LYS A 29 19.32 -30.81 -1.54
N VAL A 30 18.11 -31.34 -1.75
CA VAL A 30 17.81 -32.74 -1.45
C VAL A 30 17.09 -33.39 -2.62
N SER A 31 17.69 -34.46 -3.13
CA SER A 31 17.20 -35.33 -4.20
C SER A 31 16.86 -36.70 -3.63
N TRP A 32 15.78 -37.33 -4.07
CA TRP A 32 15.63 -38.78 -3.95
C TRP A 32 15.07 -39.39 -5.22
N SER A 33 15.82 -40.36 -5.72
CA SER A 33 15.63 -41.17 -6.92
C SER A 33 14.51 -42.21 -6.76
N GLY A 34 13.88 -42.56 -7.89
CA GLY A 34 13.02 -43.75 -8.06
C GLY A 34 13.77 -45.06 -7.78
N GLU A 35 13.19 -46.25 -7.90
CA GLU A 35 12.15 -46.73 -8.83
C GLU A 35 11.85 -48.22 -8.39
N PRO A 36 11.27 -49.17 -9.18
CA PRO A 36 9.85 -49.48 -9.30
C PRO A 36 9.51 -51.01 -9.25
N VAL A 37 8.31 -51.37 -9.73
CA VAL A 37 7.90 -52.62 -10.47
C VAL A 37 6.96 -53.60 -9.76
N GLY A 38 5.89 -53.99 -10.48
CA GLY A 38 5.17 -55.26 -10.31
C GLY A 38 3.66 -55.25 -10.65
N THR A 39 3.20 -54.80 -11.82
CA THR A 39 2.68 -55.58 -12.99
C THR A 39 1.52 -56.61 -12.80
N PHE A 40 0.46 -56.37 -13.60
CA PHE A 40 -0.53 -57.26 -14.28
C PHE A 40 -1.58 -58.06 -13.48
N SER A 41 -2.87 -57.70 -13.61
CA SER A 41 -3.98 -58.37 -14.37
C SER A 41 -4.48 -59.68 -13.71
N GLU A 42 -5.77 -60.01 -13.60
CA GLU A 42 -6.81 -60.05 -14.63
C GLU A 42 -8.17 -60.43 -14.01
N ALA A 43 -9.23 -59.99 -14.69
CA ALA A 43 -10.62 -60.48 -14.75
C ALA A 43 -11.25 -61.41 -13.68
N SER A 44 -12.36 -60.91 -13.13
CA SER A 44 -13.73 -61.46 -13.26
C SER A 44 -14.00 -62.92 -12.90
N THR A 45 -14.69 -63.14 -11.77
CA THR A 45 -15.88 -64.00 -11.75
C THR A 45 -16.76 -63.69 -10.53
N ARG A 46 -18.01 -63.30 -10.80
CA ARG A 46 -19.11 -63.39 -9.83
C ARG A 46 -19.40 -64.88 -9.59
N VAL A 47 -19.74 -65.26 -8.36
CA VAL A 47 -21.02 -65.84 -7.90
C VAL A 47 -20.78 -66.55 -6.55
N TYR A 48 -21.79 -66.49 -5.68
CA TYR A 48 -22.06 -67.29 -4.46
C TYR A 48 -21.60 -66.72 -3.12
N ALA A 49 -22.54 -66.01 -2.48
CA ALA A 49 -22.62 -65.92 -1.04
C ALA A 49 -23.19 -67.22 -0.44
N PRO A 50 -22.73 -67.61 0.75
CA PRO A 50 -23.64 -68.12 1.77
C PRO A 50 -23.60 -67.21 3.00
N GLU A 51 -24.78 -66.95 3.55
CA GLU A 51 -25.00 -66.18 4.75
C GLU A 51 -24.09 -66.61 5.91
N LEU A 52 -23.67 -65.66 6.75
CA LEU A 52 -23.69 -65.82 8.21
C LEU A 52 -23.37 -64.49 8.91
N ARG A 53 -24.27 -64.16 9.85
CA ARG A 53 -24.14 -63.20 10.96
C ARG A 53 -24.30 -61.73 10.60
N LYS A 54 -25.53 -61.25 10.76
CA LYS A 54 -25.80 -59.89 11.24
C LYS A 54 -25.21 -59.73 12.64
N PRO A 55 -24.33 -58.76 12.90
CA PRO A 55 -24.31 -58.08 14.19
C PRO A 55 -25.35 -56.97 14.13
N LYS A 56 -26.36 -57.09 14.99
CA LYS A 56 -27.23 -55.98 15.39
C LYS A 56 -26.36 -54.94 16.11
N SER A 57 -25.91 -53.90 15.39
CA SER A 57 -25.68 -52.55 15.94
C SER A 57 -24.95 -51.68 14.92
N GLU A 58 -25.69 -51.00 14.06
CA GLU A 58 -25.31 -49.66 13.52
C GLU A 58 -26.46 -49.09 12.66
N CYS A 59 -27.72 -49.33 13.06
CA CYS A 59 -28.88 -48.70 12.44
C CYS A 59 -29.43 -47.61 13.36
N LYS A 60 -28.57 -46.64 13.71
CA LYS A 60 -28.94 -45.42 14.45
C LYS A 60 -28.23 -44.14 13.97
N ASP A 61 -27.41 -44.22 12.92
CA ASP A 61 -26.58 -43.09 12.45
C ASP A 61 -27.11 -42.45 11.16
N TYR A 62 -28.33 -42.78 10.73
CA TYR A 62 -28.89 -42.28 9.46
C TYR A 62 -29.47 -40.85 9.55
N PHE A 63 -29.61 -40.28 10.75
CA PHE A 63 -30.25 -38.99 10.99
C PHE A 63 -29.59 -38.15 12.09
N SER A 64 -28.29 -38.26 12.30
CA SER A 64 -27.53 -37.36 13.17
C SER A 64 -27.17 -36.06 12.43
N ASP A 65 -27.44 -34.92 13.07
CA ASP A 65 -27.08 -33.58 12.57
C ASP A 65 -25.58 -33.35 12.77
N TRP A 66 -24.78 -33.87 11.84
CA TRP A 66 -23.33 -33.69 11.87
C TRP A 66 -22.94 -32.26 11.49
N SER A 67 -21.95 -31.74 12.21
CA SER A 67 -21.31 -30.48 11.82
C SER A 67 -20.58 -30.62 10.47
N PRO A 68 -20.22 -29.51 9.80
CA PRO A 68 -19.38 -29.55 8.61
C PRO A 68 -18.05 -30.28 8.85
N GLU A 69 -17.40 -30.04 9.99
CA GLU A 69 -16.15 -30.70 10.40
C GLU A 69 -16.34 -32.22 10.54
N GLU A 70 -17.40 -32.65 11.25
CA GLU A 70 -17.70 -34.07 11.43
C GLU A 70 -18.01 -34.76 10.10
N THR A 71 -18.71 -34.06 9.21
CA THR A 71 -19.02 -34.55 7.87
C THR A 71 -17.74 -34.76 7.06
N VAL A 72 -16.84 -33.77 7.04
CA VAL A 72 -15.52 -33.87 6.38
C VAL A 72 -14.69 -35.02 6.96
N LYS A 73 -14.68 -35.18 8.28
CA LYS A 73 -13.98 -36.29 8.96
C LYS A 73 -14.55 -37.65 8.55
N ARG A 74 -15.86 -37.76 8.31
CA ARG A 74 -16.49 -38.99 7.81
C ARG A 74 -16.14 -39.24 6.34
N MET A 75 -16.14 -38.20 5.50
CA MET A 75 -15.74 -38.29 4.09
C MET A 75 -14.31 -38.85 3.96
N ARG A 76 -13.36 -38.31 4.74
CA ARG A 76 -11.97 -38.81 4.77
C ARG A 76 -11.84 -40.27 5.18
N LYS A 77 -12.72 -40.73 6.06
CA LYS A 77 -12.75 -42.12 6.56
C LYS A 77 -13.55 -43.06 5.66
N GLY A 78 -14.08 -42.59 4.53
CA GLY A 78 -14.94 -43.38 3.66
C GLY A 78 -16.25 -43.85 4.32
N LYS A 79 -16.68 -43.18 5.39
CA LYS A 79 -17.94 -43.50 6.09
C LYS A 79 -19.12 -42.88 5.36
N VAL A 80 -20.32 -43.41 5.54
CA VAL A 80 -21.55 -42.83 4.98
C VAL A 80 -21.74 -41.38 5.50
N TYR A 81 -22.03 -40.46 4.59
CA TYR A 81 -22.26 -39.02 4.84
C TYR A 81 -23.39 -38.47 3.94
N SER A 82 -23.91 -37.28 4.25
CA SER A 82 -24.91 -36.58 3.44
C SER A 82 -24.62 -35.08 3.38
N LEU A 83 -24.54 -34.51 2.18
CA LEU A 83 -24.31 -33.08 1.96
C LEU A 83 -25.60 -32.27 1.83
N GLU A 84 -26.74 -32.92 1.55
CA GLU A 84 -28.05 -32.28 1.31
C GLU A 84 -28.61 -31.47 2.50
N ARG A 85 -27.96 -31.52 3.67
CA ARG A 85 -28.36 -30.77 4.86
C ARG A 85 -27.80 -29.35 4.90
N PHE A 86 -26.69 -29.07 4.22
CA PHE A 86 -26.08 -27.74 4.17
C PHE A 86 -26.84 -26.87 3.17
N ARG A 87 -27.96 -26.29 3.62
CA ARG A 87 -28.91 -25.59 2.73
C ARG A 87 -28.54 -24.14 2.50
N SER A 88 -28.08 -23.44 3.54
CA SER A 88 -27.70 -22.03 3.43
C SER A 88 -26.36 -21.86 2.71
N LEU A 89 -26.14 -20.70 2.10
CA LEU A 89 -24.85 -20.37 1.51
C LEU A 89 -23.74 -20.42 2.58
N GLN A 90 -24.02 -19.91 3.79
CA GLN A 90 -23.07 -19.90 4.88
C GLN A 90 -22.64 -21.33 5.27
N ASP A 91 -23.58 -22.25 5.41
CA ASP A 91 -23.27 -23.65 5.78
C ASP A 91 -22.44 -24.36 4.71
N LYS A 92 -22.75 -24.08 3.44
CA LYS A 92 -22.05 -24.59 2.27
C LYS A 92 -20.61 -24.10 2.19
N LEU A 93 -20.38 -22.83 2.50
CA LEU A 93 -19.05 -22.23 2.51
C LEU A 93 -18.24 -22.72 3.71
N LEU A 94 -18.85 -22.83 4.89
CA LEU A 94 -18.20 -23.42 6.05
C LEU A 94 -17.78 -24.88 5.79
N LEU A 95 -18.62 -25.67 5.13
CA LEU A 95 -18.25 -27.01 4.68
C LEU A 95 -17.04 -27.03 3.74
N LEU A 96 -16.95 -26.07 2.82
CA LEU A 96 -15.79 -25.94 1.93
C LEU A 96 -14.53 -25.58 2.70
N ASP A 97 -14.64 -24.66 3.66
CA ASP A 97 -13.52 -24.20 4.48
C ASP A 97 -12.98 -25.34 5.37
N GLU A 98 -13.86 -26.17 5.93
CA GLU A 98 -13.49 -27.40 6.64
C GLU A 98 -12.83 -28.44 5.72
N ALA A 99 -13.35 -28.62 4.51
CA ALA A 99 -12.77 -29.54 3.54
C ALA A 99 -11.35 -29.12 3.10
N VAL A 100 -11.14 -27.82 2.88
CA VAL A 100 -9.83 -27.24 2.56
C VAL A 100 -8.85 -27.43 3.73
N SER A 101 -9.30 -27.16 4.96
CA SER A 101 -8.50 -27.33 6.19
C SER A 101 -8.12 -28.80 6.43
N ALA A 102 -8.89 -29.74 5.93
CA ALA A 102 -8.61 -31.16 6.08
C ALA A 102 -7.55 -31.71 5.10
N HIS A 103 -7.09 -30.89 4.15
CA HIS A 103 -6.02 -31.19 3.18
C HIS A 103 -6.18 -32.51 2.39
N ASP A 104 -7.42 -32.93 2.15
CA ASP A 104 -7.74 -34.12 1.37
C ASP A 104 -8.37 -33.71 0.02
N GLY A 105 -7.62 -33.86 -1.06
CA GLY A 105 -8.04 -33.44 -2.39
C GLY A 105 -9.33 -34.12 -2.89
N ASN A 106 -9.60 -35.36 -2.47
CA ASN A 106 -10.82 -36.06 -2.85
C ASN A 106 -12.04 -35.46 -2.14
N VAL A 107 -11.86 -35.09 -0.86
CA VAL A 107 -12.91 -34.43 -0.08
C VAL A 107 -13.19 -33.03 -0.60
N ILE A 108 -12.14 -32.23 -0.88
CA ILE A 108 -12.28 -30.89 -1.45
C ILE A 108 -13.05 -30.97 -2.78
N THR A 109 -12.65 -31.86 -3.70
CA THR A 109 -13.32 -32.04 -4.98
C THR A 109 -14.77 -32.49 -4.82
N ALA A 110 -15.06 -33.43 -3.90
CA ALA A 110 -16.42 -33.89 -3.65
C ALA A 110 -17.34 -32.76 -3.14
N VAL A 111 -16.85 -31.92 -2.22
CA VAL A 111 -17.58 -30.74 -1.75
C VAL A 111 -17.77 -29.73 -2.88
N LEU A 112 -16.74 -29.46 -3.69
CA LEU A 112 -16.83 -28.57 -4.85
C LEU A 112 -17.89 -29.02 -5.87
N ILE A 113 -17.98 -30.33 -6.14
CA ILE A 113 -19.01 -30.89 -7.02
C ILE A 113 -20.41 -30.67 -6.43
N TYR A 114 -20.57 -30.84 -5.12
CA TYR A 114 -21.84 -30.56 -4.44
C TYR A 114 -22.22 -29.08 -4.50
N LEU A 115 -21.25 -28.17 -4.30
CA LEU A 115 -21.49 -26.74 -4.41
C LEU A 115 -21.83 -26.31 -5.83
N LYS A 116 -21.12 -26.82 -6.85
CA LYS A 116 -21.42 -26.62 -8.27
C LYS A 116 -22.87 -26.99 -8.60
N LYS A 117 -23.39 -28.07 -8.01
CA LYS A 117 -24.76 -28.55 -8.25
C LYS A 117 -25.83 -27.77 -7.47
N SER A 118 -25.46 -27.14 -6.36
CA SER A 118 -26.42 -26.58 -5.40
C SER A 118 -26.42 -25.05 -5.32
N LEU A 119 -25.49 -24.37 -6.00
CA LEU A 119 -25.39 -22.91 -6.09
C LEU A 119 -25.57 -22.45 -7.53
N SER A 120 -25.98 -21.20 -7.74
CA SER A 120 -25.88 -20.60 -9.07
C SER A 120 -24.41 -20.47 -9.46
N LYS A 121 -24.14 -20.57 -10.75
CA LYS A 121 -22.78 -20.54 -11.30
C LYS A 121 -22.04 -19.25 -10.90
N GLU A 122 -22.74 -18.13 -10.89
CA GLU A 122 -22.20 -16.82 -10.51
C GLU A 122 -21.73 -16.81 -9.06
N ILE A 123 -22.59 -17.24 -8.12
CA ILE A 123 -22.26 -17.28 -6.69
C ILE A 123 -21.12 -18.27 -6.44
N PHE A 124 -21.22 -19.47 -7.04
CA PHE A 124 -20.19 -20.49 -6.90
C PHE A 124 -18.83 -19.99 -7.38
N PHE A 125 -18.77 -19.34 -8.53
CA PHE A 125 -17.52 -18.83 -9.05
C PHE A 125 -16.96 -17.66 -8.23
N GLN A 126 -17.80 -16.72 -7.78
CA GLN A 126 -17.38 -15.62 -6.91
C GLN A 126 -16.73 -16.14 -5.61
N GLU A 127 -17.33 -17.15 -4.98
CA GLU A 127 -16.82 -17.73 -3.73
C GLU A 127 -15.54 -18.57 -3.92
N LEU A 128 -15.30 -19.09 -5.12
CA LEU A 128 -14.05 -19.76 -5.46
C LEU A 128 -12.91 -18.77 -5.69
N MET A 129 -13.17 -17.61 -6.28
CA MET A 129 -12.13 -16.62 -6.55
C MET A 129 -11.43 -16.14 -5.27
N VAL A 130 -12.11 -16.16 -4.13
CA VAL A 130 -11.55 -15.79 -2.83
C VAL A 130 -10.87 -16.95 -2.10
N ARG A 131 -10.95 -18.18 -2.60
CA ARG A 131 -10.41 -19.40 -1.97
C ARG A 131 -9.45 -20.13 -2.92
N GLU A 132 -8.20 -19.68 -2.95
CA GLU A 132 -7.18 -20.15 -3.90
C GLU A 132 -7.00 -21.67 -3.94
N ILE A 133 -6.99 -22.34 -2.78
CA ILE A 133 -6.86 -23.80 -2.72
C ILE A 133 -8.06 -24.48 -3.39
N ALA A 134 -9.28 -24.09 -3.03
CA ALA A 134 -10.51 -24.61 -3.62
C ALA A 134 -10.58 -24.32 -5.14
N LEU A 135 -10.17 -23.13 -5.57
CA LEU A 135 -10.09 -22.75 -6.97
C LEU A 135 -9.13 -23.66 -7.75
N ARG A 136 -7.93 -23.92 -7.23
CA ARG A 136 -6.95 -24.82 -7.87
C ARG A 136 -7.50 -26.24 -8.03
N HIS A 137 -8.14 -26.77 -7.00
CA HIS A 137 -8.80 -28.08 -7.07
C HIS A 137 -9.94 -28.09 -8.10
N TYR A 138 -10.73 -27.02 -8.18
CA TYR A 138 -11.81 -26.92 -9.16
C TYR A 138 -11.29 -26.79 -10.60
N VAL A 139 -10.23 -26.01 -10.83
CA VAL A 139 -9.56 -25.90 -12.14
C VAL A 139 -9.01 -27.26 -12.57
N HIS A 140 -8.40 -28.00 -11.66
CA HIS A 140 -7.91 -29.35 -11.94
C HIS A 140 -9.06 -30.30 -12.30
N TYR A 141 -10.14 -30.31 -11.50
CA TYR A 141 -11.35 -31.08 -11.80
C TYR A 141 -11.92 -30.75 -13.19
N LEU A 142 -12.01 -29.47 -13.57
CA LEU A 142 -12.51 -29.07 -14.89
C LEU A 142 -11.62 -29.54 -16.04
N LYS A 143 -10.30 -29.63 -15.83
CA LYS A 143 -9.36 -30.16 -16.82
C LYS A 143 -9.54 -31.66 -17.01
N GLU A 144 -9.62 -32.42 -15.92
CA GLU A 144 -9.82 -33.88 -15.95
C GLU A 144 -11.17 -34.27 -16.56
N MET A 145 -12.21 -33.46 -16.34
CA MET A 145 -13.55 -33.68 -16.91
C MET A 145 -13.74 -33.08 -18.31
N GLU A 146 -12.67 -32.54 -18.91
CA GLU A 146 -12.67 -31.89 -20.24
C GLU A 146 -13.73 -30.78 -20.41
N GLU A 147 -14.10 -30.10 -19.31
CA GLU A 147 -15.09 -29.02 -19.32
C GLU A 147 -14.50 -27.68 -19.80
N GLN A 148 -13.89 -27.68 -21.00
CA GLN A 148 -13.14 -26.54 -21.55
C GLN A 148 -13.97 -25.25 -21.57
N LYS A 149 -15.25 -25.32 -21.93
CA LYS A 149 -16.13 -24.14 -21.96
C LYS A 149 -16.25 -23.49 -20.58
N THR A 150 -16.47 -24.29 -19.54
CA THR A 150 -16.64 -23.80 -18.17
C THR A 150 -15.31 -23.35 -17.57
N LEU A 151 -14.20 -24.02 -17.92
CA LEU A 151 -12.85 -23.58 -17.55
C LEU A 151 -12.52 -22.22 -18.17
N VAL A 152 -12.78 -22.05 -19.46
CA VAL A 152 -12.59 -20.76 -20.15
C VAL A 152 -13.50 -19.69 -19.55
N GLU A 153 -14.76 -20.02 -19.22
CA GLU A 153 -15.66 -19.08 -18.55
C GLU A 153 -15.15 -18.70 -17.15
N LEU A 154 -14.63 -19.65 -16.35
CA LEU A 154 -14.02 -19.39 -15.05
C LEU A 154 -12.75 -18.52 -15.16
N MET A 155 -11.96 -18.72 -16.21
CA MET A 155 -10.77 -17.90 -16.50
C MET A 155 -11.11 -16.53 -17.12
N LYS A 156 -12.26 -16.43 -17.79
CA LYS A 156 -12.81 -15.18 -18.37
C LYS A 156 -13.65 -14.41 -17.39
N LEU A 157 -14.04 -15.01 -16.27
CA LEU A 157 -14.60 -14.23 -15.19
C LEU A 157 -13.63 -13.12 -14.90
N PRO A 158 -14.15 -11.91 -14.70
CA PRO A 158 -13.31 -10.75 -14.58
C PRO A 158 -12.27 -11.05 -13.50
N PHE A 159 -10.98 -11.07 -13.89
CA PHE A 159 -10.01 -10.21 -13.20
C PHE A 159 -10.84 -9.02 -12.74
N SER A 160 -10.97 -8.83 -11.43
CA SER A 160 -11.95 -7.91 -10.84
C SER A 160 -12.02 -6.62 -11.66
N GLN A 161 -13.15 -5.91 -11.75
CA GLN A 161 -13.18 -4.64 -12.51
C GLN A 161 -11.98 -3.73 -12.17
N ASP A 162 -11.51 -3.82 -10.92
CA ASP A 162 -10.27 -3.22 -10.42
C ASP A 162 -9.00 -3.68 -11.16
N ASP A 163 -8.82 -4.98 -11.43
CA ASP A 163 -7.67 -5.51 -12.19
C ASP A 163 -7.66 -5.04 -13.65
N ALA A 164 -8.82 -4.95 -14.31
CA ALA A 164 -8.89 -4.41 -15.68
C ALA A 164 -8.52 -2.92 -15.71
N ILE A 165 -8.95 -2.15 -14.71
CA ILE A 165 -8.54 -0.76 -14.52
C ILE A 165 -7.03 -0.67 -14.27
N HIS A 166 -6.47 -1.56 -13.45
CA HIS A 166 -5.03 -1.58 -13.17
C HIS A 166 -4.18 -1.89 -14.40
N VAL A 167 -4.61 -2.83 -15.24
CA VAL A 167 -3.93 -3.14 -16.52
C VAL A 167 -4.01 -1.95 -17.46
N GLN A 168 -5.18 -1.31 -17.58
CA GLN A 168 -5.35 -0.13 -18.41
C GLN A 168 -4.49 1.04 -17.93
N ASP A 169 -4.48 1.32 -16.63
CA ASP A 169 -3.64 2.36 -16.01
C ASP A 169 -2.16 2.07 -16.24
N HIS A 170 -1.73 0.81 -16.14
CA HIS A 170 -0.35 0.42 -16.38
C HIS A 170 0.04 0.66 -17.85
N TYR A 171 -0.79 0.24 -18.80
CA TYR A 171 -0.57 0.49 -20.22
C TYR A 171 -0.50 2.00 -20.52
N THR A 172 -1.46 2.78 -20.01
CA THR A 172 -1.48 4.24 -20.17
C THR A 172 -0.27 4.92 -19.53
N LEU A 173 0.23 4.43 -18.38
CA LEU A 173 1.46 4.95 -17.78
C LEU A 173 2.68 4.69 -18.66
N LEU A 174 2.81 3.46 -19.19
CA LEU A 174 3.93 3.08 -20.06
C LEU A 174 3.96 3.90 -21.35
N GLU A 175 2.82 4.08 -22.03
CA GLU A 175 2.75 4.93 -23.22
C GLU A 175 3.27 6.34 -22.97
N ARG A 176 2.91 6.92 -21.82
CA ARG A 176 3.35 8.26 -21.42
C ARG A 176 4.83 8.28 -21.09
N GLN A 177 5.32 7.29 -20.34
CA GLN A 177 6.74 7.17 -20.03
C GLN A 177 7.59 7.05 -21.31
N ILE A 178 7.12 6.31 -22.32
CA ILE A 178 7.80 6.22 -23.63
C ILE A 178 7.91 7.59 -24.30
N ILE A 179 6.82 8.36 -24.33
CA ILE A 179 6.80 9.69 -24.96
C ILE A 179 7.72 10.69 -24.23
N ILE A 180 7.64 10.69 -22.89
CA ILE A 180 8.49 11.55 -22.04
C ILE A 180 9.96 11.15 -22.23
N GLU A 181 10.29 9.85 -22.14
CA GLU A 181 11.66 9.36 -22.30
C GLU A 181 12.24 9.68 -23.69
N ALA A 182 11.45 9.51 -24.76
CA ALA A 182 11.89 9.85 -26.11
C ALA A 182 12.22 11.35 -26.27
N THR A 183 11.53 12.21 -25.53
CA THR A 183 11.75 13.65 -25.53
C THR A 183 12.98 14.02 -24.69
N ASP A 184 13.04 13.51 -23.46
CA ASP A 184 14.03 13.92 -22.45
C ASP A 184 15.40 13.31 -22.65
N LYS A 185 15.50 12.18 -23.36
CA LYS A 185 16.78 11.55 -23.71
C LYS A 185 17.69 12.45 -24.54
N LYS A 186 17.11 13.42 -25.24
CA LYS A 186 17.88 14.43 -25.97
C LYS A 186 18.63 15.38 -25.03
N GLY A 187 18.16 15.54 -23.79
CA GLY A 187 18.83 16.33 -22.76
C GLY A 187 18.94 17.83 -23.07
N GLU A 188 18.08 18.37 -23.94
CA GLU A 188 18.19 19.74 -24.46
C GLU A 188 17.84 20.80 -23.41
N ALA A 189 16.90 20.50 -22.50
CA ALA A 189 16.45 21.45 -21.48
C ALA A 189 17.53 21.73 -20.42
N GLU A 190 17.67 22.99 -20.03
CA GLU A 190 18.66 23.46 -19.04
C GLU A 190 18.60 22.70 -17.70
N ILE A 191 17.40 22.26 -17.30
CA ILE A 191 17.23 21.50 -16.06
C ILE A 191 17.96 20.16 -16.09
N PHE A 192 18.10 19.52 -17.25
CA PHE A 192 18.87 18.28 -17.39
C PHE A 192 20.38 18.52 -17.34
N LYS A 193 20.84 19.72 -17.71
CA LYS A 193 22.25 20.10 -17.54
C LYS A 193 22.59 20.33 -16.08
N LYS A 194 21.70 21.02 -15.36
CA LYS A 194 21.87 21.29 -13.92
C LYS A 194 21.66 20.05 -13.06
N PHE A 195 20.73 19.19 -13.45
CA PHE A 195 20.38 17.95 -12.75
C PHE A 195 20.26 16.79 -13.75
N PRO A 196 21.39 16.18 -14.14
CA PRO A 196 21.41 15.07 -15.08
C PRO A 196 20.52 13.92 -14.66
N ARG A 197 19.80 13.35 -15.62
CA ARG A 197 18.96 12.17 -15.39
C ARG A 197 19.87 10.97 -15.13
N LYS A 198 19.60 10.24 -14.05
CA LYS A 198 20.40 9.06 -13.64
C LYS A 198 19.92 7.75 -14.28
N ALA A 199 18.64 7.67 -14.63
CA ALA A 199 18.02 6.46 -15.15
C ALA A 199 16.82 6.79 -16.04
N SER A 200 16.36 5.79 -16.80
CA SER A 200 15.12 5.88 -17.53
C SER A 200 13.91 5.81 -16.60
N ILE A 201 12.82 6.47 -17.00
CA ILE A 201 11.54 6.41 -16.28
C ILE A 201 10.66 5.23 -16.69
N LEU A 202 11.05 4.44 -17.69
CA LEU A 202 10.27 3.30 -18.17
C LEU A 202 10.06 2.26 -17.08
N ASN A 203 8.85 1.72 -16.99
CA ASN A 203 8.41 0.75 -15.98
C ASN A 203 8.50 1.24 -14.53
N MET A 204 8.77 2.54 -14.30
CA MET A 204 8.80 3.08 -12.95
C MET A 204 7.38 3.20 -12.38
N PRO A 205 7.20 3.06 -11.06
CA PRO A 205 5.90 3.29 -10.43
C PRO A 205 5.36 4.68 -10.72
N ILE A 206 4.04 4.81 -10.78
CA ILE A 206 3.36 6.08 -11.07
C ILE A 206 3.83 7.25 -10.19
N ILE A 207 4.07 7.02 -8.90
CA ILE A 207 4.55 8.05 -7.99
C ILE A 207 5.96 8.51 -8.37
N THR A 208 6.83 7.60 -8.79
CA THR A 208 8.18 7.92 -9.25
C THR A 208 8.11 8.72 -10.55
N THR A 209 7.20 8.37 -11.47
CA THR A 209 6.92 9.17 -12.67
C THR A 209 6.37 10.56 -12.33
N LEU A 210 5.44 10.65 -11.37
CA LEU A 210 4.94 11.94 -10.89
C LEU A 210 6.07 12.78 -10.27
N TYR A 211 6.94 12.18 -9.46
CA TYR A 211 8.09 12.86 -8.88
C TYR A 211 9.01 13.39 -9.97
N TYR A 212 9.35 12.57 -10.96
CA TYR A 212 10.13 12.97 -12.13
C TYR A 212 9.50 14.16 -12.85
N SER A 213 8.20 14.10 -13.12
CA SER A 213 7.44 15.20 -13.71
C SER A 213 7.43 16.47 -12.84
N CYS A 214 7.29 16.34 -11.52
CA CYS A 214 7.37 17.48 -10.60
C CYS A 214 8.79 18.07 -10.52
N PHE A 215 9.81 17.29 -10.81
CA PHE A 215 11.20 17.72 -10.80
C PHE A 215 11.53 18.44 -12.12
N TYR A 216 11.30 17.78 -13.25
CA TYR A 216 11.75 18.22 -14.57
C TYR A 216 10.72 19.04 -15.36
N HIS A 217 9.43 18.83 -15.14
CA HIS A 217 8.34 19.33 -16.01
C HIS A 217 7.26 20.11 -15.23
N TYR A 218 7.59 20.64 -14.05
CA TYR A 218 6.60 21.20 -13.12
C TYR A 218 5.72 22.31 -13.70
N GLY A 219 6.31 23.17 -14.53
CA GLY A 219 5.63 24.32 -15.13
C GLY A 219 4.92 24.03 -16.45
N GLU A 220 4.88 22.77 -16.91
CA GLU A 220 4.25 22.43 -18.18
C GLU A 220 2.71 22.47 -18.10
N SER A 221 2.10 22.84 -19.22
CA SER A 221 0.65 22.93 -19.33
C SER A 221 -0.01 21.56 -19.16
N GLU A 222 -1.25 21.54 -18.64
CA GLU A 222 -2.01 20.30 -18.45
C GLU A 222 -2.27 19.55 -19.78
N GLY A 223 -2.00 20.16 -20.94
CA GLY A 223 -2.08 19.46 -22.23
C GLY A 223 -0.92 18.49 -22.51
N THR A 224 0.18 18.54 -21.75
CA THR A 224 1.35 17.66 -21.98
C THR A 224 1.29 16.40 -21.12
N PHE A 225 1.82 15.30 -21.64
CA PHE A 225 1.85 14.03 -20.90
C PHE A 225 2.80 14.04 -19.69
N SER A 226 3.85 14.85 -19.75
CA SER A 226 4.84 15.11 -18.71
C SER A 226 4.33 16.05 -17.59
N SER A 227 3.24 16.77 -17.79
CA SER A 227 2.72 17.71 -16.79
C SER A 227 2.25 16.98 -15.52
N PRO A 228 2.70 17.40 -14.31
CA PRO A 228 2.24 16.83 -13.05
C PRO A 228 0.73 16.94 -12.84
N ALA A 229 0.12 18.02 -13.32
CA ALA A 229 -1.33 18.24 -13.21
C ALA A 229 -2.08 17.19 -14.02
N ASN A 230 -1.64 16.91 -15.25
CA ASN A 230 -2.24 15.91 -16.12
C ASN A 230 -2.07 14.48 -15.55
N ILE A 231 -0.88 14.15 -15.04
CA ILE A 231 -0.64 12.85 -14.38
C ILE A 231 -1.57 12.69 -13.17
N ARG A 232 -1.72 13.74 -12.35
CA ARG A 232 -2.62 13.71 -11.20
C ARG A 232 -4.06 13.44 -11.63
N SER A 233 -4.57 14.15 -12.64
CA SER A 233 -5.96 14.02 -13.08
C SER A 233 -6.22 12.67 -13.76
N THR A 234 -5.32 12.23 -14.65
CA THR A 234 -5.43 10.96 -15.39
C THR A 234 -5.53 9.76 -14.44
N PHE A 235 -4.63 9.66 -13.47
CA PHE A 235 -4.51 8.49 -12.60
C PHE A 235 -5.14 8.70 -11.22
N ARG A 236 -5.96 9.75 -11.08
CA ARG A 236 -6.75 10.02 -9.87
C ARG A 236 -5.90 10.06 -8.59
N ILE A 237 -4.70 10.64 -8.69
CA ILE A 237 -3.76 10.73 -7.57
C ILE A 237 -4.36 11.66 -6.52
N SER A 238 -4.46 11.18 -5.28
CA SER A 238 -5.02 11.97 -4.18
C SER A 238 -4.22 13.26 -3.96
N GLU A 239 -4.91 14.32 -3.51
CA GLU A 239 -4.26 15.59 -3.18
C GLU A 239 -3.09 15.41 -2.21
N LYS A 240 -3.25 14.53 -1.20
CA LYS A 240 -2.20 14.22 -0.23
C LYS A 240 -0.96 13.61 -0.89
N GLN A 241 -1.13 12.64 -1.78
CA GLN A 241 -0.02 12.02 -2.51
C GLN A 241 0.65 13.01 -3.46
N TYR A 242 -0.15 13.81 -4.17
CA TYR A 242 0.36 14.82 -5.09
C TYR A 242 1.20 15.87 -4.34
N ILE A 243 0.65 16.49 -3.30
CA ILE A 243 1.34 17.51 -2.50
C ILE A 243 2.63 16.95 -1.89
N LEU A 244 2.60 15.73 -1.33
CA LEU A 244 3.79 15.11 -0.77
C LEU A 244 4.90 14.89 -1.82
N THR A 245 4.52 14.40 -3.00
CA THR A 245 5.45 14.12 -4.11
C THR A 245 6.01 15.41 -4.70
N ALA A 246 5.15 16.39 -4.99
CA ALA A 246 5.54 17.68 -5.52
C ALA A 246 6.42 18.45 -4.52
N LEU A 247 6.05 18.48 -3.24
CA LEU A 247 6.84 19.13 -2.20
C LEU A 247 8.27 18.57 -2.16
N GLY A 248 8.43 17.24 -2.16
CA GLY A 248 9.76 16.61 -2.18
C GLY A 248 10.58 17.05 -3.39
N ALA A 249 10.01 16.98 -4.60
CA ALA A 249 10.70 17.37 -5.83
C ALA A 249 11.07 18.86 -5.85
N ARG A 250 10.13 19.75 -5.50
CA ARG A 250 10.36 21.21 -5.49
C ARG A 250 11.34 21.63 -4.40
N ALA A 251 11.29 20.98 -3.22
CA ALA A 251 12.24 21.22 -2.14
C ALA A 251 13.66 20.77 -2.50
N LYS A 252 13.82 19.61 -3.16
CA LYS A 252 15.14 19.14 -3.65
C LYS A 252 15.77 20.10 -4.65
N LEU A 253 14.94 20.78 -5.46
CA LEU A 253 15.36 21.86 -6.35
C LEU A 253 15.58 23.22 -5.67
N LYS A 254 15.30 23.33 -4.37
CA LYS A 254 15.29 24.57 -3.59
C LYS A 254 14.37 25.64 -4.22
N SER A 255 13.30 25.22 -4.90
CA SER A 255 12.35 26.12 -5.55
C SER A 255 11.29 26.59 -4.55
N TRP A 256 11.68 27.47 -3.62
CA TRP A 256 10.84 27.88 -2.51
C TRP A 256 9.56 28.60 -2.93
N PHE A 257 9.57 29.30 -4.06
CA PHE A 257 8.37 29.90 -4.65
C PHE A 257 7.34 28.83 -5.04
N ASP A 258 7.77 27.75 -5.67
CA ASP A 258 6.87 26.65 -6.05
C ASP A 258 6.40 25.87 -4.82
N VAL A 259 7.27 25.71 -3.83
CA VAL A 259 6.88 25.13 -2.53
C VAL A 259 5.76 25.95 -1.90
N ASP A 260 5.87 27.28 -1.92
CA ASP A 260 4.83 28.17 -1.39
C ASP A 260 3.51 28.04 -2.13
N SER A 261 3.57 28.00 -3.47
CA SER A 261 2.39 27.93 -4.32
C SER A 261 1.57 26.66 -4.12
N LEU A 262 2.19 25.54 -3.72
CA LEU A 262 1.49 24.27 -3.42
C LEU A 262 0.40 24.41 -2.35
N PHE A 263 0.55 25.34 -1.41
CA PHE A 263 -0.34 25.47 -0.26
C PHE A 263 -1.36 26.61 -0.41
N ASN A 264 -1.25 27.41 -1.47
CA ASN A 264 -2.10 28.58 -1.67
C ASN A 264 -3.50 28.17 -2.15
N THR A 265 -4.49 28.24 -1.26
CA THR A 265 -5.90 28.08 -1.62
C THR A 265 -6.59 29.43 -1.72
N LYS A 266 -7.25 29.70 -2.85
CA LYS A 266 -8.10 30.88 -3.03
C LYS A 266 -9.48 30.58 -2.46
N ASN A 267 -9.90 31.33 -1.45
CA ASN A 267 -11.29 31.30 -1.01
C ASN A 267 -12.17 32.07 -2.00
N TRP A 268 -13.47 31.78 -2.00
CA TRP A 268 -14.48 32.44 -2.85
C TRP A 268 -14.44 33.98 -2.80
N LEU A 269 -14.03 34.56 -1.67
CA LEU A 269 -13.90 36.01 -1.47
C LEU A 269 -12.53 36.59 -1.92
N GLY A 270 -11.70 35.82 -2.62
CA GLY A 270 -10.38 36.26 -3.08
C GLY A 270 -9.28 36.23 -2.02
N TYR A 271 -9.60 35.99 -0.75
CA TYR A 271 -8.59 35.81 0.30
C TYR A 271 -7.84 34.50 0.12
N THR A 272 -6.51 34.56 0.11
CA THR A 272 -5.64 33.40 0.11
C THR A 272 -5.40 32.93 1.54
N LYS A 273 -5.67 31.64 1.81
CA LYS A 273 -5.23 30.98 3.05
C LYS A 273 -4.39 29.78 2.69
N LYS A 274 -3.29 29.58 3.40
CA LYS A 274 -2.47 28.38 3.25
C LYS A 274 -3.15 27.19 3.91
N ARG A 275 -3.22 26.07 3.21
CA ARG A 275 -3.71 24.79 3.71
C ARG A 275 -2.79 23.66 3.28
N SER A 276 -2.63 22.65 4.13
CA SER A 276 -1.80 21.48 3.84
C SER A 276 -2.52 20.19 4.23
N PRO A 277 -2.76 19.24 3.30
CA PRO A 277 -3.39 17.95 3.59
C PRO A 277 -2.48 16.99 4.37
N ILE A 278 -1.20 17.34 4.53
CA ILE A 278 -0.23 16.58 5.34
C ILE A 278 0.07 17.25 6.69
N GLY A 279 -0.49 18.44 6.95
CA GLY A 279 -0.15 19.28 8.09
C GLY A 279 1.18 20.00 7.93
N PHE A 280 1.31 21.21 8.51
CA PHE A 280 2.52 22.02 8.34
C PHE A 280 3.75 21.47 9.09
N HIS A 281 3.58 20.71 10.17
CA HIS A 281 4.70 20.03 10.84
C HIS A 281 5.47 19.11 9.87
N ARG A 282 4.74 18.33 9.07
CA ARG A 282 5.31 17.42 8.07
C ARG A 282 5.96 18.18 6.92
N VAL A 283 5.39 19.34 6.54
CA VAL A 283 6.01 20.24 5.56
C VAL A 283 7.36 20.74 6.07
N VAL A 284 7.41 21.23 7.31
CA VAL A 284 8.67 21.69 7.94
C VAL A 284 9.72 20.58 7.97
N ASP A 285 9.34 19.36 8.34
CA ASP A 285 10.29 18.23 8.36
C ASP A 285 10.86 17.92 6.96
N ILE A 286 10.02 17.90 5.92
CA ILE A 286 10.49 17.67 4.54
C ILE A 286 11.40 18.79 4.06
N LEU A 287 11.06 20.05 4.37
CA LEU A 287 11.88 21.21 4.02
C LEU A 287 13.22 21.18 4.75
N GLN A 288 13.24 20.82 6.02
CA GLN A 288 14.48 20.71 6.79
C GLN A 288 15.38 19.60 6.24
N LYS A 289 14.83 18.44 5.90
CA LYS A 289 15.58 17.35 5.24
C LYS A 289 16.18 17.75 3.90
N ASN A 290 15.57 18.71 3.20
CA ASN A 290 16.09 19.28 1.95
C ASN A 290 16.91 20.57 2.16
N ASN A 291 17.45 20.77 3.37
CA ASN A 291 18.30 21.89 3.75
C ASN A 291 17.66 23.27 3.45
N ALA A 292 16.35 23.41 3.68
CA ALA A 292 15.70 24.70 3.55
C ALA A 292 16.29 25.71 4.55
N PRO A 293 16.50 26.98 4.14
CA PRO A 293 16.95 28.02 5.05
C PRO A 293 15.99 28.20 6.23
N VAL A 294 16.53 28.60 7.39
CA VAL A 294 15.73 28.85 8.62
C VAL A 294 14.58 29.83 8.35
N GLN A 295 14.78 30.82 7.47
CA GLN A 295 13.73 31.76 7.09
C GLN A 295 12.54 31.08 6.41
N VAL A 296 12.78 30.08 5.56
CA VAL A 296 11.71 29.29 4.92
C VAL A 296 11.02 28.42 5.96
N LEU A 297 11.78 27.76 6.85
CA LEU A 297 11.21 26.95 7.92
C LEU A 297 10.32 27.78 8.85
N LYS A 298 10.74 29.00 9.19
CA LYS A 298 10.01 29.95 10.02
C LYS A 298 8.61 30.23 9.46
N ASP A 299 8.49 30.45 8.15
CA ASP A 299 7.21 30.73 7.51
C ASP A 299 6.21 29.60 7.72
N TYR A 300 6.65 28.34 7.64
CA TYR A 300 5.77 27.17 7.83
C TYR A 300 5.57 26.77 9.29
N VAL A 301 6.57 26.94 10.16
CA VAL A 301 6.41 26.74 11.62
C VAL A 301 5.36 27.70 12.17
N SER A 302 5.30 28.94 11.65
CA SER A 302 4.29 29.92 12.06
C SER A 302 2.84 29.47 11.81
N LEU A 303 2.62 28.60 10.82
CA LEU A 303 1.32 28.08 10.39
C LEU A 303 0.84 26.86 11.19
N ILE A 304 1.62 26.37 12.16
CA ILE A 304 1.22 25.25 13.01
C ILE A 304 0.20 25.75 14.06
N ASP A 305 -0.96 25.11 14.20
CA ASP A 305 -1.96 25.58 15.18
C ASP A 305 -1.63 25.14 16.61
N ASP A 306 -1.08 23.93 16.77
CA ASP A 306 -0.69 23.38 18.07
C ASP A 306 0.51 24.15 18.66
N ALA A 307 0.31 24.78 19.81
CA ALA A 307 1.30 25.67 20.43
C ALA A 307 2.53 24.91 20.97
N GLU A 308 2.34 23.73 21.55
CA GLU A 308 3.44 22.95 22.10
C GLU A 308 4.32 22.41 20.97
N LEU A 309 3.69 21.85 19.93
CA LEU A 309 4.37 21.38 18.73
C LEU A 309 5.08 22.53 18.02
N LYS A 310 4.43 23.70 17.85
CA LYS A 310 5.05 24.89 17.27
C LYS A 310 6.30 25.31 18.04
N LEU A 311 6.22 25.41 19.37
CA LEU A 311 7.35 25.80 20.21
C LEU A 311 8.50 24.80 20.09
N SER A 312 8.20 23.51 20.14
CA SER A 312 9.21 22.44 20.03
C SER A 312 9.96 22.49 18.69
N LEU A 313 9.25 22.63 17.56
CA LEU A 313 9.86 22.72 16.23
C LEU A 313 10.59 24.04 16.01
N ALA A 314 10.05 25.15 16.52
CA ALA A 314 10.71 26.45 16.46
C ALA A 314 12.06 26.44 17.19
N GLN A 315 12.14 25.77 18.36
CA GLN A 315 13.41 25.58 19.06
C GLN A 315 14.35 24.66 18.30
N LYS A 316 13.86 23.48 17.87
CA LYS A 316 14.63 22.47 17.14
C LYS A 316 15.32 23.07 15.90
N TYR A 317 14.58 23.88 15.14
CA TYR A 317 15.06 24.47 13.89
C TYR A 317 15.53 25.93 14.02
N LYS A 318 15.75 26.40 15.26
CA LYS A 318 16.31 27.72 15.57
C LYS A 318 15.53 28.89 14.94
N CYS A 319 14.20 28.76 14.86
CA CYS A 319 13.31 29.86 14.49
C CYS A 319 13.13 30.82 15.68
N HIS A 320 14.22 31.50 16.07
CA HIS A 320 14.35 32.22 17.34
C HIS A 320 13.22 33.25 17.58
N ASP A 321 12.83 34.01 16.56
CA ASP A 321 11.73 34.98 16.67
C ASP A 321 10.43 34.36 17.16
N ILE A 322 10.07 33.18 16.63
CA ILE A 322 8.85 32.47 17.01
C ILE A 322 8.94 32.07 18.49
N VAL A 323 10.08 31.51 18.91
CA VAL A 323 10.28 31.09 20.30
C VAL A 323 10.16 32.27 21.27
N ILE A 324 10.82 33.39 20.94
CA ILE A 324 10.80 34.62 21.74
C ILE A 324 9.37 35.18 21.86
N GLU A 325 8.65 35.24 20.74
CA GLU A 325 7.27 35.73 20.70
C GLU A 325 6.32 34.82 21.47
N MET A 326 6.50 33.51 21.38
CA MET A 326 5.70 32.55 22.13
C MET A 326 5.91 32.68 23.64
N TYR A 327 7.15 32.78 24.12
CA TYR A 327 7.40 32.98 25.55
C TYR A 327 6.89 34.33 26.06
N ARG A 328 6.98 35.39 25.25
CA ARG A 328 6.34 36.67 25.53
C ARG A 328 4.82 36.51 25.68
N ASP A 329 4.16 35.83 24.73
CA ASP A 329 2.70 35.69 24.70
C ASP A 329 2.18 34.79 25.83
N LEU A 330 2.94 33.75 26.16
CA LEU A 330 2.72 32.91 27.34
C LEU A 330 3.00 33.67 28.65
N LYS A 331 3.71 34.80 28.57
CA LYS A 331 4.21 35.59 29.70
C LYS A 331 5.14 34.77 30.60
N ASP A 332 5.89 33.85 30.01
CA ASP A 332 6.84 32.98 30.71
C ASP A 332 8.23 33.63 30.74
N ARG A 333 8.47 34.40 31.81
CA ARG A 333 9.73 35.14 31.97
C ARG A 333 10.92 34.19 32.15
N GLN A 334 10.70 33.10 32.88
CA GLN A 334 11.77 32.17 33.23
C GLN A 334 12.30 31.46 31.99
N GLN A 335 11.41 30.95 31.13
CA GLN A 335 11.82 30.31 29.90
C GLN A 335 12.44 31.29 28.90
N LEU A 336 11.98 32.54 28.87
CA LEU A 336 12.60 33.56 28.01
C LEU A 336 14.06 33.83 28.41
N ILE A 337 14.36 33.91 29.72
CA ILE A 337 15.74 34.03 30.22
C ILE A 337 16.57 32.79 29.87
N VAL A 338 16.02 31.59 30.09
CA VAL A 338 16.72 30.33 29.74
C VAL A 338 17.02 30.29 28.24
N TYR A 339 16.10 30.76 27.41
CA TYR A 339 16.28 30.81 25.97
C TYR A 339 17.30 31.87 25.52
N GLN A 340 17.44 32.97 26.25
CA GLN A 340 18.49 33.97 26.01
C GLN A 340 19.88 33.32 26.04
N GLY A 341 20.11 32.38 26.96
CA GLY A 341 21.36 31.62 27.02
C GLY A 341 21.63 30.71 25.82
N LYS A 342 20.64 30.50 24.93
CA LYS A 342 20.76 29.67 23.71
C LYS A 342 20.97 30.48 22.43
N VAL A 343 20.84 31.81 22.48
CA VAL A 343 21.12 32.69 21.34
C VAL A 343 22.53 33.28 21.46
N GLU A 344 23.09 33.71 20.34
CA GLU A 344 24.42 34.32 20.32
C GLU A 344 24.40 35.67 21.02
N ARG A 345 25.36 35.91 21.93
CA ARG A 345 25.44 37.17 22.68
C ARG A 345 25.63 38.36 21.74
N GLY A 346 24.83 39.39 21.94
CA GLY A 346 24.84 40.60 21.12
C GLY A 346 24.15 40.44 19.76
N SER A 347 23.56 39.29 19.45
CA SER A 347 22.74 39.10 18.25
C SER A 347 21.46 39.95 18.31
N HIS A 348 20.73 40.01 17.20
CA HIS A 348 19.44 40.70 17.15
C HIS A 348 18.43 40.07 18.13
N GLU A 349 18.42 38.75 18.23
CA GLU A 349 17.57 37.95 19.11
C GLU A 349 17.89 38.23 20.58
N ASP A 350 19.17 38.26 20.97
CA ASP A 350 19.61 38.55 22.34
C ASP A 350 19.13 39.94 22.78
N ARG A 351 19.34 40.96 21.94
CA ARG A 351 18.86 42.33 22.20
C ARG A 351 17.34 42.42 22.26
N LYS A 352 16.62 41.66 21.41
CA LYS A 352 15.15 41.58 21.44
C LYS A 352 14.66 40.99 22.75
N ILE A 353 15.35 39.98 23.28
CA ILE A 353 15.04 39.40 24.59
C ILE A 353 15.29 40.41 25.72
N ASP A 354 16.44 41.09 25.72
CA ASP A 354 16.75 42.13 26.72
C ASP A 354 15.69 43.23 26.76
N GLN A 355 15.25 43.71 25.58
CA GLN A 355 14.20 44.71 25.46
C GLN A 355 12.86 44.23 26.04
N LEU A 356 12.49 42.97 25.79
CA LEU A 356 11.26 42.39 26.33
C LEU A 356 11.35 42.25 27.85
N LEU A 357 12.47 41.74 28.38
CA LEU A 357 12.68 41.56 29.82
C LEU A 357 12.72 42.89 30.58
N GLY A 358 13.24 43.95 29.97
CA GLY A 358 13.24 45.31 30.51
C GLY A 358 11.91 46.06 30.38
N ASN A 359 10.94 45.53 29.64
CA ASN A 359 9.67 46.21 29.40
C ASN A 359 8.72 46.08 30.61
N MET A 360 8.61 47.17 31.38
CA MET A 360 7.76 47.24 32.58
C MET A 360 6.24 47.12 32.30
N GLN A 361 5.80 47.22 31.04
CA GLN A 361 4.39 47.04 30.68
C GLN A 361 3.96 45.57 30.58
N ILE A 362 4.92 44.64 30.47
CA ILE A 362 4.62 43.22 30.37
C ILE A 362 4.43 42.65 31.77
N ARG A 363 3.20 42.21 32.07
CA ARG A 363 2.87 41.48 33.31
C ARG A 363 3.20 40.01 33.17
N TRP A 364 4.40 39.62 33.60
CA TRP A 364 4.89 38.24 33.58
C TRP A 364 4.09 37.32 34.51
N LYS A 365 3.88 36.06 34.08
CA LYS A 365 3.42 34.96 34.94
C LYS A 365 4.69 34.35 35.53
N ASN A 366 4.98 34.67 36.78
CA ASN A 366 6.11 34.07 37.50
C ASN A 366 5.84 32.61 37.82
#